data_AF-A0AAV5W6V2-F1
#
_entry.id   AF-A0AAV5W6V2-F1
#
_cell.length_a   1.000
_cell.length_b   1.000
_cell.length_c   1.000
_cell.angle_alpha   90.00
_cell.angle_beta   90.00
_cell.angle_gamma   90.00
#
_symmetry.space_group_name_H-M   'P 1'
#
loop_
_entity.id
_entity.type
_entity.pdbx_description
1 polymer ?
#
loop_
_entity_poly.entity_id
_entity_poly.type
_entity_poly.pdbx_seq_one_letter_code
_entity_poly.pdbx_strand_id
1 'polypeptide(L)'
;MTLINAIMLAYGLPMTLVYILVIISVITLRKELSPSFFAIYLIMAAVNLTTYFSTWWTHRLRSESFWFWFYEWSNLEGTELWRTIHQFIASYFFYAQNACAFLFTANRFTAIVLPGRHLEFWATFHWPFQLVIHGFSLAVCVCTRY
;
A
#
# COMPACT_ATOMS: atom_id res chain seq x y z
N MET A 1 15.28 -24.50 -2.43
CA MET A 1 14.09 -23.61 -2.32
C MET A 1 13.06 -24.28 -1.44
N THR A 2 12.72 -23.68 -0.31
CA THR A 2 11.61 -24.14 0.53
C THR A 2 10.30 -23.89 -0.23
N LEU A 3 9.35 -24.82 -0.19
CA LEU A 3 8.03 -24.73 -0.86
C LEU A 3 7.36 -23.35 -0.73
N ILE A 4 7.55 -22.71 0.42
CA ILE A 4 7.07 -21.37 0.74
C ILE A 4 7.57 -20.30 -0.24
N ASN A 5 8.86 -20.29 -0.58
CA ASN A 5 9.44 -19.34 -1.51
C ASN A 5 8.84 -19.50 -2.92
N ALA A 6 8.63 -20.75 -3.36
CA ALA A 6 8.00 -21.03 -4.65
C ALA A 6 6.56 -20.52 -4.69
N ILE A 7 5.77 -20.76 -3.64
CA ILE A 7 4.40 -20.23 -3.52
C ILE A 7 4.40 -18.69 -3.52
N MET A 8 5.32 -18.08 -2.77
CA MET A 8 5.44 -16.62 -2.65
C MET A 8 5.81 -15.94 -3.97
N LEU A 9 6.66 -16.57 -4.80
CA LEU A 9 7.04 -16.07 -6.12
C LEU A 9 5.94 -16.31 -7.15
N ALA A 10 5.38 -17.52 -7.18
CA ALA A 10 4.32 -17.91 -8.11
C ALA A 10 3.03 -17.10 -7.90
N TYR A 11 2.74 -16.67 -6.67
CA TYR A 11 1.64 -15.76 -6.39
C TYR A 11 2.06 -14.30 -6.57
N GLY A 12 3.20 -13.91 -6.02
CA GLY A 12 3.60 -12.50 -5.95
C GLY A 12 3.88 -11.88 -7.31
N LEU A 13 4.72 -12.52 -8.12
CA LEU A 13 5.19 -11.93 -9.38
C LEU A 13 4.06 -11.77 -10.41
N PRO A 14 3.20 -12.78 -10.68
CA PRO A 14 2.06 -12.61 -11.56
C PRO A 14 1.08 -11.55 -11.05
N MET A 15 0.81 -11.51 -9.74
CA MET A 15 -0.08 -10.51 -9.16
C MET A 15 0.48 -9.08 -9.33
N THR A 16 1.79 -8.87 -9.16
CA THR A 16 2.41 -7.57 -9.43
C THR A 16 2.25 -7.14 -10.89
N LEU A 17 2.43 -8.07 -11.85
CA LEU A 17 2.24 -7.78 -13.27
C LEU A 17 0.80 -7.39 -13.58
N VAL A 18 -0.17 -8.16 -13.08
CA VAL A 18 -1.60 -7.83 -13.20
C VAL A 18 -1.88 -6.46 -12.58
N TYR A 19 -1.29 -6.15 -11.43
CA TYR A 19 -1.48 -4.87 -10.76
C TYR A 19 -1.00 -3.68 -11.60
N ILE A 20 0.18 -3.80 -12.21
CA ILE A 20 0.73 -2.79 -13.14
C ILE A 20 -0.20 -2.61 -14.34
N LEU A 21 -0.70 -3.71 -14.92
CA LEU A 21 -1.65 -3.64 -16.04
C LEU A 21 -2.94 -2.91 -15.66
N VAL A 22 -3.48 -3.13 -14.45
CA VAL A 22 -4.68 -2.42 -13.99
C VAL A 22 -4.38 -0.94 -13.77
N ILE A 23 -3.24 -0.59 -13.18
CA ILE A 23 -2.82 0.82 -13.03
C ILE A 23 -2.75 1.51 -14.40
N ILE A 24 -2.11 0.89 -15.39
CA ILE A 24 -2.03 1.42 -16.76
C ILE A 24 -3.44 1.60 -17.34
N SER A 25 -4.30 0.60 -17.20
CA SER A 25 -5.68 0.65 -17.70
C SER A 25 -6.47 1.80 -17.08
N VAL A 26 -6.36 2.00 -15.77
CA VAL A 26 -7.03 3.10 -15.04
C VAL A 26 -6.47 4.46 -15.46
N ILE A 27 -5.17 4.58 -15.69
CA ILE A 27 -4.54 5.81 -16.19
C ILE A 27 -5.04 6.15 -17.61
N THR A 28 -5.24 5.15 -18.46
CA THR A 28 -5.80 5.33 -19.81
C THR A 28 -7.25 5.79 -19.76
N LEU A 29 -8.05 5.22 -18.84
CA LEU A 29 -9.47 5.57 -18.64
C LEU A 29 -9.69 6.82 -17.77
N ARG A 30 -8.64 7.55 -17.39
CA ARG A 30 -8.72 8.68 -16.44
C ARG A 30 -9.71 9.79 -16.81
N LYS A 31 -10.03 9.94 -18.10
CA LYS A 31 -10.97 10.96 -18.59
C LYS A 31 -12.44 10.57 -18.39
N GLU A 32 -12.72 9.28 -18.27
CA GLU A 32 -14.07 8.73 -18.08
C GLU A 32 -14.40 8.52 -16.60
N LEU A 33 -13.37 8.47 -15.75
CA LEU A 33 -13.50 8.27 -14.31
C LEU A 33 -13.65 9.60 -13.57
N SER A 34 -14.37 9.57 -12.44
CA SER A 34 -14.41 10.75 -11.57
C SER A 34 -13.01 11.04 -11.01
N PRO A 35 -12.58 12.32 -10.95
CA PRO A 35 -11.23 12.67 -10.48
C PRO A 35 -10.93 12.16 -9.07
N SER A 36 -11.94 12.18 -8.20
CA SER A 36 -11.83 11.68 -6.82
C SER A 36 -11.64 10.16 -6.76
N PHE A 37 -12.38 9.40 -7.56
CA PHE A 37 -12.19 7.95 -7.66
C PHE A 37 -10.80 7.61 -8.19
N PHE A 38 -10.37 8.31 -9.25
CA PHE A 38 -9.06 8.12 -9.85
C PHE A 38 -7.93 8.37 -8.84
N ALA A 39 -7.99 9.49 -8.10
CA ALA A 39 -7.02 9.81 -7.06
C ALA A 39 -6.99 8.76 -5.93
N ILE A 40 -8.17 8.37 -5.41
CA ILE A 40 -8.27 7.36 -4.35
C ILE A 40 -7.69 6.02 -4.82
N TYR A 41 -8.04 5.59 -6.03
CA TYR A 41 -7.54 4.35 -6.61
C TYR A 41 -6.02 4.37 -6.79
N LEU A 42 -5.45 5.43 -7.35
CA LEU A 42 -4.00 5.52 -7.55
C LEU A 42 -3.22 5.51 -6.24
N ILE A 43 -3.70 6.22 -5.22
CA ILE A 43 -3.07 6.22 -3.89
C ILE A 43 -3.12 4.81 -3.28
N MET A 44 -4.30 4.18 -3.30
CA MET A 44 -4.46 2.80 -2.85
C MET A 44 -3.53 1.84 -3.59
N ALA A 45 -3.38 2.03 -4.91
CA ALA A 45 -2.50 1.21 -5.73
C ALA A 45 -1.02 1.39 -5.39
N ALA A 46 -0.57 2.63 -5.23
CA ALA A 46 0.80 2.91 -4.79
C ALA A 46 1.08 2.32 -3.40
N VAL A 47 0.13 2.46 -2.46
CA VAL A 47 0.22 1.91 -1.11
C VAL A 47 0.30 0.38 -1.13
N ASN A 48 -0.55 -0.30 -1.91
CA ASN A 48 -0.54 -1.75 -2.03
C ASN A 48 0.77 -2.28 -2.62
N LEU A 49 1.26 -1.64 -3.69
CA LEU A 49 2.51 -2.04 -4.34
C LEU A 49 3.70 -1.83 -3.39
N THR A 50 3.74 -0.70 -2.69
CA THR A 50 4.79 -0.41 -1.71
C THR A 50 4.71 -1.36 -0.52
N THR A 51 3.51 -1.73 -0.06
CA THR A 51 3.32 -2.74 0.98
C THR A 51 3.90 -4.07 0.54
N TYR A 52 3.58 -4.53 -0.67
CA TYR A 52 4.14 -5.76 -1.23
C TYR A 52 5.67 -5.75 -1.22
N PHE A 53 6.31 -4.69 -1.72
CA PHE A 53 7.77 -4.59 -1.69
C PHE A 53 8.34 -4.47 -0.26
N SER A 54 7.65 -3.77 0.65
CA SER A 54 8.07 -3.65 2.05
C SER A 54 8.04 -5.01 2.76
N THR A 55 7.09 -5.88 2.43
CA THR A 55 7.03 -7.24 2.99
C THR A 55 8.15 -8.15 2.49
N TRP A 56 8.77 -7.86 1.34
CA TRP A 56 9.94 -8.62 0.90
C TRP A 56 11.08 -8.46 1.90
N TRP A 57 11.29 -7.23 2.36
CA TRP A 57 12.33 -6.93 3.34
C TRP A 57 12.08 -7.63 4.68
N THR A 58 10.88 -7.51 5.24
CA THR A 58 10.59 -8.03 6.59
C THR A 58 10.41 -9.55 6.65
N HIS A 59 9.93 -10.19 5.57
CA HIS A 59 9.55 -11.61 5.61
C HIS A 59 10.30 -12.51 4.63
N ARG A 60 10.75 -12.00 3.48
CA ARG A 60 11.29 -12.85 2.40
C ARG A 60 12.82 -12.88 2.33
N LEU A 61 13.50 -11.79 2.70
CA LEU A 61 14.98 -11.75 2.66
C LEU A 61 15.62 -12.79 3.58
N ARG A 62 14.96 -13.15 4.69
CA ARG A 62 15.45 -14.20 5.60
C ARG A 62 15.42 -15.60 4.98
N SER A 63 14.47 -15.87 4.08
CA SER A 63 14.25 -17.22 3.53
C SER A 63 14.91 -17.43 2.16
N GLU A 64 15.36 -16.37 1.49
CA GLU A 64 15.99 -16.45 0.18
C GLU A 64 17.52 -16.41 0.27
N SER A 65 18.17 -17.49 -0.14
CA SER A 65 19.63 -17.62 -0.06
C SER A 65 20.38 -16.57 -0.89
N PHE A 66 19.80 -16.11 -2.00
CA PHE A 66 20.42 -15.08 -2.86
C PHE A 66 20.45 -13.70 -2.20
N TRP A 67 19.45 -13.36 -1.39
CA TRP A 67 19.32 -12.04 -0.76
C TRP A 67 19.67 -12.05 0.74
N PHE A 68 20.07 -13.20 1.28
CA PHE A 68 20.36 -13.37 2.70
C PHE A 68 21.47 -12.41 3.21
N TRP A 69 22.46 -12.11 2.39
CA TRP A 69 23.54 -11.17 2.72
C TRP A 69 23.00 -9.78 3.11
N PHE A 70 21.93 -9.33 2.47
CA PHE A 70 21.33 -8.03 2.71
C PHE A 70 20.58 -8.01 4.06
N TYR A 71 19.93 -9.14 4.39
CA TYR A 71 19.34 -9.35 5.71
C TYR A 71 20.41 -9.38 6.80
N GLU A 72 21.52 -10.09 6.59
CA GLU A 72 22.62 -10.17 7.57
C GLU A 72 23.26 -8.79 7.81
N TRP A 73 23.56 -8.06 6.73
CA TRP A 73 24.06 -6.68 6.81
C TRP A 73 23.12 -5.77 7.62
N SER A 74 21.80 -5.91 7.43
CA SER A 74 20.79 -5.11 8.14
C SER A 74 20.65 -5.37 9.64
N ASN A 75 21.30 -6.43 10.11
CA ASN A 75 21.31 -6.81 11.52
C ASN A 75 22.64 -6.51 12.21
N LEU A 76 23.65 -6.03 11.48
CA LEU A 76 24.92 -5.60 12.06
C LEU A 76 24.74 -4.37 12.95
N GLU A 77 25.58 -4.28 13.98
CA GLU A 77 25.69 -3.08 14.81
C GLU A 77 26.06 -1.87 13.95
N GLY A 78 25.41 -0.73 14.18
CA GLY A 78 25.52 0.49 13.37
C GLY A 78 24.49 0.62 12.24
N THR A 79 23.67 -0.41 11.98
CA THR A 79 22.57 -0.35 10.98
C THR A 79 21.17 -0.26 11.61
N GLU A 80 21.08 0.02 12.92
CA GLU A 80 19.82 0.00 13.67
C GLU A 80 18.82 1.00 13.13
N LEU A 81 19.27 2.18 12.72
CA LEU A 81 18.42 3.20 12.10
C LEU A 81 17.81 2.68 10.79
N TRP A 82 18.60 2.00 9.95
CA TRP A 82 18.13 1.43 8.69
C TRP A 82 17.05 0.37 8.91
N ARG A 83 17.31 -0.57 9.82
CA ARG A 83 16.32 -1.58 10.25
C ARG A 83 15.06 -0.92 10.81
N THR A 84 15.23 0.14 11.58
CA THR A 84 14.13 0.90 12.18
C THR A 84 13.26 1.56 11.10
N ILE A 85 13.87 2.22 10.12
CA ILE A 85 13.15 2.84 9.00
C ILE A 85 12.34 1.79 8.23
N HIS A 86 12.93 0.64 7.90
CA HIS A 86 12.22 -0.40 7.13
C HIS A 86 11.03 -0.98 7.88
N GLN A 87 11.19 -1.27 9.16
CA GLN A 87 10.08 -1.72 10.00
C GLN A 87 8.99 -0.65 10.14
N PHE A 88 9.37 0.64 10.21
CA PHE A 88 8.40 1.74 10.21
C PHE A 88 7.56 1.73 8.95
N ILE A 89 8.24 1.71 7.81
CA ILE A 89 7.66 1.76 6.47
C ILE A 89 6.69 0.59 6.30
N ALA A 90 7.12 -0.63 6.65
CA ALA A 90 6.26 -1.81 6.58
C ALA A 90 4.98 -1.65 7.42
N SER A 91 5.10 -1.25 8.69
CA SER A 91 3.94 -1.02 9.56
C SER A 91 3.02 0.07 9.03
N TYR A 92 3.57 1.21 8.62
CA TYR A 92 2.83 2.34 8.07
C TYR A 92 2.02 1.93 6.85
N PHE A 93 2.65 1.26 5.89
CA PHE A 93 1.98 0.85 4.65
C PHE A 93 0.91 -0.22 4.90
N PHE A 94 1.08 -1.09 5.89
CA PHE A 94 0.02 -2.02 6.33
C PHE A 94 -1.23 -1.30 6.84
N TYR A 95 -1.08 -0.27 7.68
CA TYR A 95 -2.23 0.52 8.15
C TYR A 95 -2.83 1.37 7.02
N ALA A 96 -1.97 2.03 6.24
CA ALA A 96 -2.40 2.85 5.12
C ALA A 96 -3.19 2.04 4.08
N GLN A 97 -2.80 0.78 3.84
CA GLN A 97 -3.51 -0.13 2.93
C GLN A 97 -4.96 -0.37 3.39
N ASN A 98 -5.17 -0.72 4.65
CA ASN A 98 -6.50 -0.95 5.20
C ASN A 98 -7.36 0.30 5.15
N ALA A 99 -6.78 1.45 5.47
CA ALA A 99 -7.50 2.71 5.47
C ALA A 99 -7.82 3.20 4.04
N CYS A 100 -6.94 2.96 3.06
CA CYS A 100 -7.24 3.17 1.64
C CYS A 100 -8.38 2.28 1.16
N ALA A 101 -8.40 1.00 1.57
CA ALA A 101 -9.48 0.07 1.23
C ALA A 101 -10.83 0.54 1.82
N PHE A 102 -10.84 1.05 3.05
CA PHE A 102 -12.00 1.69 3.64
C PHE A 102 -12.47 2.90 2.82
N LEU A 103 -11.56 3.80 2.46
CA LEU A 103 -11.90 5.01 1.69
C LEU A 103 -12.45 4.67 0.30
N PHE A 104 -11.86 3.70 -0.37
CA PHE A 104 -12.33 3.20 -1.66
C PHE A 104 -13.74 2.60 -1.54
N THR A 105 -13.98 1.81 -0.49
CA THR A 105 -15.29 1.22 -0.21
C THR A 105 -16.33 2.31 0.09
N ALA A 106 -15.99 3.31 0.90
CA ALA A 106 -16.87 4.45 1.18
C ALA A 106 -17.19 5.26 -0.08
N ASN A 107 -16.21 5.45 -0.96
CA ASN A 107 -16.41 6.10 -2.25
C ASN A 107 -17.41 5.34 -3.12
N ARG A 108 -17.29 4.02 -3.23
CA ARG A 108 -18.27 3.19 -3.96
C ARG A 108 -19.64 3.16 -3.30
N PHE A 109 -19.68 3.06 -1.97
CA PHE A 109 -20.93 3.06 -1.20
C PHE A 109 -21.75 4.32 -1.44
N THR A 110 -21.13 5.49 -1.32
CA THR A 110 -21.81 6.77 -1.58
C THR A 110 -22.21 6.97 -3.04
N ALA A 111 -21.49 6.38 -4.01
CA ALA A 111 -21.90 6.41 -5.41
C ALA A 111 -23.23 5.65 -5.63
N ILE A 112 -23.48 4.61 -4.84
CA ILE A 112 -24.69 3.79 -4.91
C ILE A 112 -25.83 4.43 -4.11
N VAL A 113 -25.57 4.84 -2.86
CA VAL A 113 -26.62 5.30 -1.93
C VAL A 113 -26.99 6.77 -2.12
N LEU A 114 -26.04 7.60 -2.56
CA LEU A 114 -26.21 9.06 -2.69
C LEU A 114 -25.73 9.58 -4.06
N PRO A 115 -26.24 9.04 -5.19
CA PRO A 115 -25.71 9.35 -6.52
C PRO A 115 -25.78 10.86 -6.85
N GLY A 116 -26.85 11.54 -6.44
CA GLY A 116 -27.04 12.97 -6.72
C GLY A 116 -26.06 13.90 -5.99
N ARG A 117 -25.45 13.46 -4.88
CA ARG A 117 -24.49 14.26 -4.09
C ARG A 117 -23.07 13.71 -4.12
N HIS A 118 -22.87 12.53 -4.72
CA HIS A 118 -21.58 11.82 -4.71
C HIS A 118 -20.45 12.67 -5.31
N LEU A 119 -20.66 13.23 -6.50
CA LEU A 119 -19.61 13.98 -7.20
C LEU A 119 -19.16 15.21 -6.41
N GLU A 120 -20.11 16.01 -5.91
CA GLU A 120 -19.83 17.20 -5.10
C GLU A 120 -19.12 16.85 -3.79
N PHE A 121 -19.65 15.86 -3.05
CA PHE A 121 -19.09 15.42 -1.78
C PHE A 121 -17.62 14.99 -1.94
N TRP A 122 -17.34 14.14 -2.94
CA TRP A 122 -15.98 13.65 -3.12
C TRP A 122 -15.05 14.67 -3.78
N ALA A 123 -15.55 15.60 -4.60
CA ALA A 123 -14.73 16.69 -5.11
C ALA A 123 -14.15 17.53 -3.97
N THR A 124 -14.94 17.79 -2.93
CA THR A 124 -14.52 18.58 -1.76
C THR A 124 -13.72 17.78 -0.74
N PHE A 125 -14.14 16.55 -0.40
CA PHE A 125 -13.63 15.85 0.79
C PHE A 125 -12.59 14.75 0.53
N HIS A 126 -12.31 14.36 -0.72
CA HIS A 126 -11.36 13.27 -0.99
C HIS A 126 -9.95 13.55 -0.45
N TRP A 127 -9.39 14.76 -0.66
CA TRP A 127 -8.06 15.12 -0.13
C TRP A 127 -8.02 15.19 1.40
N PRO A 128 -8.96 15.88 2.08
CA PRO A 128 -9.04 15.84 3.54
C PRO A 128 -9.11 14.41 4.11
N PHE A 129 -9.92 13.53 3.54
CA PHE A 129 -10.01 12.15 4.02
C PHE A 129 -8.71 11.38 3.83
N GLN A 130 -8.05 11.54 2.67
CA GLN A 130 -6.73 10.94 2.44
C GLN A 130 -5.72 11.42 3.49
N LEU A 131 -5.67 12.73 3.76
CA LEU A 131 -4.75 13.30 4.75
C LEU A 131 -5.03 12.77 6.15
N VAL A 132 -6.29 12.71 6.57
CA VAL A 132 -6.68 12.16 7.88
C VAL A 132 -6.30 10.68 8.00
N ILE A 133 -6.57 9.89 6.97
CA ILE A 133 -6.27 8.45 6.95
C ILE A 133 -4.76 8.19 7.02
N HIS A 134 -3.96 8.90 6.23
CA HIS A 134 -2.51 8.76 6.25
C HIS A 134 -1.91 9.31 7.54
N GLY A 135 -2.43 10.43 8.05
CA GLY A 135 -2.05 10.98 9.34
C GLY A 135 -2.34 10.03 10.51
N PHE A 136 -3.52 9.40 10.51
CA PHE A 136 -3.88 8.37 11.48
C PHE A 136 -2.95 7.16 11.39
N SER A 137 -2.71 6.65 10.17
CA SER A 137 -1.80 5.52 9.94
C SER A 137 -0.38 5.81 10.44
N LEU A 138 0.10 7.05 10.24
CA LEU A 138 1.38 7.52 10.74
C LEU A 138 1.39 7.62 12.27
N ALA A 139 0.36 8.23 12.86
CA ALA A 139 0.24 8.41 14.31
C ALA A 139 0.24 7.07 15.04
N VAL A 140 -0.53 6.09 14.56
CA VAL A 140 -0.53 4.73 15.11
C VAL A 140 0.88 4.14 15.10
N CYS A 141 1.60 4.25 13.98
CA CYS A 141 2.96 3.71 13.88
C CYS A 141 3.94 4.38 14.85
N VAL A 142 3.83 5.69 15.05
CA VAL A 142 4.67 6.42 16.00
C VAL A 142 4.33 6.03 17.44
N CYS A 143 3.04 5.97 17.79
CA CYS A 143 2.58 5.65 19.13
C CYS A 143 2.83 4.20 19.54
N THR A 144 2.77 3.23 18.62
CA THR A 144 3.01 1.81 18.94
C THR A 144 4.48 1.43 19.05
N ARG A 145 5.40 2.36 18.74
CA ARG A 145 6.83 2.08 18.66
C ARG A 145 7.61 2.47 19.92
N TYR A 146 6.97 3.22 20.81
CA TYR A 146 7.44 3.54 22.16
C TYR A 146 6.54 2.84 23.17
#